data_AF-A0A438KDU7-F1
#
_entry.id   AF-A0A438KDU7-F1
#
_cell.length_a   1.000
_cell.length_b   1.000
_cell.length_c   1.000
_cell.angle_alpha   90.00
_cell.angle_beta   90.00
_cell.angle_gamma   90.00
#
_symmetry.space_group_name_H-M   'P 1'
#
loop_
_entity.id
_entity.type
_entity.pdbx_description
1 polymer ?
#
loop_
_entity_poly.entity_id
_entity_poly.type
_entity_poly.pdbx_seq_one_letter_code
_entity_poly.pdbx_strand_id
1 'polypeptide(L)'
;MDAEQLRENGHKMVDFIADYYKSIENFPVLSQVEPGYLRELLPDSAPNQPESLQQVFDDLQAKILPGVTHWQSPNFFAYYPSNSSTAGFLGEMLSAGLNIVGFSWITSPAATELEMIVLDWLAKMLNLPDDFLSAEGGVMLKGYKDVLEYHLVKWVNLPLPEVDRDPNRGNGGGVIQGTASEAVLVVLLAARDRVLRTVGKTALEKLVVYGSDQTHSALQKACQEGSIFMAHVKTIFPTYKLSHSMEGMQQKGINPETHLKIGGIHPENCRLLKADSSTGYALSPDLLSEAVSHDIANGLIPFFLCANVGTTSSTAVDPLLELGKVTKSNGIWFHVDAAYAGSAVVCPEYRHYIDGVEEADSFNMNAHKWFLTNFDCSVLWVKYGLTLLKEHDILIESVFFDIAGVLVFWEDSWWGDVPQPLAFSENLNFCFSCSRPLSVIPSSESDISHNLTD
;
A
#
# COMPACT_ATOMS: atom_id res chain seq x y z
N MET A 1 18.21 -24.98 -9.11
CA MET A 1 17.31 -25.46 -8.06
C MET A 1 17.01 -26.92 -8.39
N ASP A 2 17.26 -27.85 -7.47
CA ASP A 2 16.88 -29.25 -7.67
C ASP A 2 15.42 -29.46 -7.24
N ALA A 3 14.66 -30.20 -8.04
CA ALA A 3 13.20 -30.30 -7.86
C ALA A 3 12.79 -31.18 -6.67
N GLU A 4 13.54 -32.25 -6.41
CA GLU A 4 13.22 -33.16 -5.31
C GLU A 4 13.77 -32.62 -3.98
N GLN A 5 14.92 -31.94 -3.99
CA GLN A 5 15.39 -31.15 -2.85
C GLN A 5 14.43 -30.00 -2.51
N LEU A 6 13.87 -29.30 -3.52
CA LEU A 6 12.82 -28.28 -3.31
C LEU A 6 11.58 -28.91 -2.68
N ARG A 7 11.12 -30.06 -3.19
CA ARG A 7 9.97 -30.79 -2.64
C ARG A 7 10.20 -31.18 -1.19
N GLU A 8 11.31 -31.85 -0.89
CA GLU A 8 11.64 -32.33 0.46
C GLU A 8 11.75 -31.18 1.46
N ASN A 9 12.49 -30.12 1.13
CA ASN A 9 12.71 -29.00 2.02
C ASN A 9 11.48 -28.08 2.13
N GLY A 10 10.72 -27.94 1.03
CA GLY A 10 9.46 -27.20 0.99
C GLY A 10 8.42 -27.82 1.91
N HIS A 11 8.24 -29.14 1.89
CA HIS A 11 7.34 -29.83 2.82
C HIS A 11 7.74 -29.60 4.29
N LYS A 12 9.03 -29.74 4.63
CA LYS A 12 9.51 -29.47 6.01
C LYS A 12 9.26 -28.02 6.45
N MET A 13 9.37 -27.06 5.55
CA MET A 13 9.08 -25.65 5.84
C MET A 13 7.57 -25.41 6.04
N VAL A 14 6.71 -26.04 5.23
CA VAL A 14 5.26 -26.00 5.41
C VAL A 14 4.83 -26.61 6.74
N ASP A 15 5.39 -27.77 7.11
CA ASP A 15 5.15 -28.43 8.39
C ASP A 15 5.56 -27.52 9.57
N PHE A 16 6.77 -26.92 9.50
CA PHE A 16 7.26 -25.97 10.51
C PHE A 16 6.34 -24.74 10.65
N ILE A 17 5.88 -24.16 9.55
CA ILE A 17 4.98 -22.98 9.58
C ILE A 17 3.61 -23.37 10.14
N ALA A 18 3.07 -24.54 9.78
CA ALA A 18 1.81 -25.03 10.30
C ALA A 18 1.87 -25.28 11.82
N ASP A 19 2.94 -25.93 12.31
CA ASP A 19 3.16 -26.14 13.73
C ASP A 19 3.43 -24.82 14.49
N TYR A 20 4.07 -23.83 13.85
CA TYR A 20 4.20 -22.48 14.40
C TYR A 20 2.83 -21.83 14.62
N TYR A 21 1.95 -21.79 13.61
CA TYR A 21 0.59 -21.23 13.76
C TYR A 21 -0.22 -21.98 14.83
N LYS A 22 -0.13 -23.31 14.87
CA LYS A 22 -0.80 -24.17 15.86
C LYS A 22 -0.29 -23.95 17.29
N SER A 23 0.93 -23.45 17.46
CA SER A 23 1.58 -23.24 18.76
C SER A 23 1.76 -21.77 19.13
N ILE A 24 1.30 -20.82 18.31
CA ILE A 24 1.64 -19.40 18.40
C ILE A 24 1.21 -18.74 19.73
N GLU A 25 0.13 -19.23 20.34
CA GLU A 25 -0.35 -18.76 21.65
C GLU A 25 0.56 -19.15 22.83
N ASN A 26 1.48 -20.10 22.64
CA ASN A 26 2.45 -20.48 23.68
C ASN A 26 3.60 -19.47 23.80
N PHE A 27 3.78 -18.58 22.81
CA PHE A 27 4.81 -17.54 22.84
C PHE A 27 4.27 -16.24 23.48
N PRO A 28 5.10 -15.47 24.20
CA PRO A 28 4.73 -14.13 24.61
C PRO A 28 4.52 -13.24 23.37
N VAL A 29 3.38 -12.56 23.29
CA VAL A 29 3.01 -11.74 22.10
C VAL A 29 4.10 -10.72 21.74
N LEU A 30 4.63 -10.02 22.75
CA LEU A 30 5.75 -9.10 22.63
C LEU A 30 7.05 -9.82 22.99
N SER A 31 8.08 -9.67 22.16
CA SER A 31 9.41 -10.20 22.44
C SER A 31 10.00 -9.64 23.73
N GLN A 32 10.77 -10.48 24.44
CA GLN A 32 11.34 -10.18 25.76
C GLN A 32 12.88 -10.07 25.75
N VAL A 33 13.48 -9.95 24.56
CA VAL A 33 14.95 -9.87 24.38
C VAL A 33 15.48 -8.44 24.47
N GLU A 34 16.73 -8.30 24.90
CA GLU A 34 17.42 -7.00 24.93
C GLU A 34 18.01 -6.61 23.56
N PRO A 35 18.13 -5.30 23.25
CA PRO A 35 18.78 -4.84 22.02
C PRO A 35 20.22 -5.37 21.87
N GLY A 36 20.44 -6.14 20.80
CA GLY A 36 21.74 -6.74 20.48
C GLY A 36 21.88 -8.24 20.75
N TYR A 37 20.92 -8.87 21.46
CA TYR A 37 21.00 -10.28 21.88
C TYR A 37 21.44 -11.25 20.78
N LEU A 38 20.92 -11.10 19.56
CA LEU A 38 21.14 -12.04 18.46
C LEU A 38 22.61 -12.09 18.01
N ARG A 39 23.37 -10.99 18.18
CA ARG A 39 24.80 -10.97 17.85
C ARG A 39 25.61 -11.88 18.77
N GLU A 40 25.16 -12.11 20.00
CA GLU A 40 25.83 -13.00 20.96
C GLU A 40 25.53 -14.49 20.69
N LEU A 41 24.50 -14.79 19.89
CA LEU A 41 24.03 -16.14 19.57
C LEU A 41 24.44 -16.65 18.17
N LEU A 42 24.90 -15.77 17.29
CA LEU A 42 25.30 -16.06 15.92
C LEU A 42 26.82 -15.91 15.72
N PRO A 43 27.43 -16.61 14.76
CA PRO A 43 28.84 -16.40 14.41
C PRO A 43 29.10 -14.98 13.86
N ASP A 44 30.27 -14.41 14.18
CA ASP A 44 30.72 -13.11 13.66
C ASP A 44 30.97 -13.07 12.13
N SER A 45 30.86 -14.20 11.43
CA SER A 45 31.04 -14.30 9.98
C SER A 45 30.28 -15.48 9.38
N ALA A 46 29.93 -15.39 8.09
CA ALA A 46 29.19 -16.43 7.37
C ALA A 46 30.00 -17.76 7.28
N PRO A 47 29.34 -18.92 7.30
CA PRO A 47 30.02 -20.21 7.29
C PRO A 47 30.68 -20.50 5.93
N ASN A 48 31.90 -21.06 5.97
CA ASN A 48 32.64 -21.48 4.77
C ASN A 48 32.21 -22.85 4.22
N GLN A 49 31.28 -23.53 4.89
CA GLN A 49 30.76 -24.85 4.56
C GLN A 49 29.23 -24.82 4.65
N PRO A 50 28.50 -25.61 3.84
CA PRO A 50 27.05 -25.65 3.90
C PRO A 50 26.58 -26.25 5.23
N GLU A 51 25.54 -25.64 5.80
CA GLU A 51 24.82 -26.18 6.96
C GLU A 51 23.53 -26.86 6.50
N SER A 52 23.05 -27.84 7.28
CA SER A 52 21.82 -28.56 6.97
C SER A 52 20.59 -27.72 7.32
N LEU A 53 19.47 -27.96 6.61
CA LEU A 53 18.20 -27.30 6.92
C LEU A 53 17.73 -27.58 8.36
N GLN A 54 18.08 -28.73 8.95
CA GLN A 54 17.77 -29.03 10.34
C GLN A 54 18.48 -28.06 11.29
N GLN A 55 19.77 -27.79 11.09
CA GLN A 55 20.50 -26.80 11.89
C GLN A 55 19.88 -25.40 11.78
N VAL A 56 19.38 -25.04 10.60
CA VAL A 56 18.66 -23.77 10.39
C VAL A 56 17.33 -23.76 11.16
N PHE A 57 16.57 -24.85 11.20
CA PHE A 57 15.36 -24.94 12.03
C PHE A 57 15.66 -24.91 13.53
N ASP A 58 16.72 -25.60 13.97
CA ASP A 58 17.17 -25.60 15.37
C ASP A 58 17.54 -24.16 15.81
N ASP A 59 18.26 -23.42 14.96
CA ASP A 59 18.62 -22.01 15.17
C ASP A 59 17.40 -21.08 15.09
N LEU A 60 16.44 -21.32 14.18
CA LEU A 60 15.19 -20.56 14.13
C LEU A 60 14.42 -20.68 15.44
N GLN A 61 14.27 -21.91 15.97
CA GLN A 61 13.58 -22.15 17.24
C GLN A 61 14.33 -21.56 18.45
N ALA A 62 15.65 -21.79 18.53
CA ALA A 62 16.43 -21.43 19.71
C ALA A 62 16.86 -19.95 19.75
N LYS A 63 17.08 -19.32 18.59
CA LYS A 63 17.70 -17.99 18.48
C LYS A 63 16.80 -16.93 17.87
N ILE A 64 15.89 -17.29 16.96
CA ILE A 64 15.06 -16.30 16.24
C ILE A 64 13.69 -16.12 16.90
N LEU A 65 12.93 -17.20 17.11
CA LEU A 65 11.57 -17.11 17.68
C LEU A 65 11.49 -16.34 19.02
N PRO A 66 12.42 -16.45 19.98
CA PRO A 66 12.39 -15.63 21.20
C PRO A 66 12.46 -14.12 20.95
N GLY A 67 13.08 -13.71 19.84
CA GLY A 67 13.19 -12.33 19.38
C GLY A 67 12.01 -11.82 18.56
N VAL A 68 11.08 -12.70 18.17
CA VAL A 68 9.92 -12.33 17.36
C VAL A 68 8.85 -11.68 18.24
N THR A 69 8.30 -10.56 17.77
CA THR A 69 7.00 -10.08 18.24
C THR A 69 5.95 -10.73 17.36
N HIS A 70 5.05 -11.52 17.94
CA HIS A 70 4.19 -12.45 17.21
C HIS A 70 2.94 -11.74 16.69
N TRP A 71 3.09 -11.00 15.58
CA TRP A 71 2.01 -10.27 14.88
C TRP A 71 0.80 -11.13 14.48
N GLN A 72 0.99 -12.44 14.29
CA GLN A 72 -0.10 -13.39 13.98
C GLN A 72 -0.72 -14.03 15.23
N SER A 73 -0.27 -13.70 16.44
CA SER A 73 -0.88 -14.22 17.66
C SER A 73 -2.31 -13.70 17.78
N PRO A 74 -3.31 -14.53 18.14
CA PRO A 74 -4.69 -14.06 18.35
C PRO A 74 -4.83 -13.08 19.53
N ASN A 75 -3.76 -12.90 20.32
CA ASN A 75 -3.65 -11.93 21.40
C ASN A 75 -2.87 -10.66 21.01
N PHE A 76 -2.57 -10.44 19.71
CA PHE A 76 -1.91 -9.24 19.21
C PHE A 76 -2.93 -8.13 18.88
N PHE A 77 -2.88 -7.03 19.64
CA PHE A 77 -3.79 -5.88 19.51
C PHE A 77 -3.05 -4.54 19.38
N ALA A 78 -1.79 -4.56 18.93
CA ALA A 78 -1.00 -3.34 18.71
C ALA A 78 -1.09 -2.86 17.26
N TYR A 79 -0.98 -1.55 17.03
CA TYR A 79 -1.03 -0.94 15.70
C TYR A 79 -2.27 -1.37 14.90
N TYR A 80 -2.09 -1.68 13.62
CA TYR A 80 -3.05 -2.40 12.80
C TYR A 80 -2.56 -3.84 12.59
N PRO A 81 -3.47 -4.81 12.45
CA PRO A 81 -3.10 -6.18 12.16
C PRO A 81 -2.36 -6.28 10.82
N SER A 82 -1.50 -7.29 10.72
CA SER A 82 -0.85 -7.72 9.47
C SER A 82 -1.53 -9.02 9.02
N ASN A 83 -2.84 -8.96 8.73
CA ASN A 83 -3.64 -10.18 8.55
C ASN A 83 -3.15 -10.99 7.34
N SER A 84 -2.88 -12.28 7.55
CA SER A 84 -2.53 -13.22 6.48
C SER A 84 -3.63 -14.27 6.29
N SER A 85 -3.50 -15.08 5.24
CA SER A 85 -4.35 -16.25 5.00
C SER A 85 -3.55 -17.34 4.31
N THR A 86 -4.06 -18.58 4.32
CA THR A 86 -3.48 -19.67 3.50
C THR A 86 -3.51 -19.30 2.02
N ALA A 87 -4.56 -18.59 1.59
CA ALA A 87 -4.68 -18.00 0.26
C ALA A 87 -3.52 -17.05 -0.09
N GLY A 88 -3.30 -16.03 0.75
CA GLY A 88 -2.18 -15.09 0.60
C GLY A 88 -0.81 -15.77 0.60
N PHE A 89 -0.60 -16.70 1.54
CA PHE A 89 0.66 -17.44 1.67
C PHE A 89 0.97 -18.36 0.47
N LEU A 90 -0.02 -19.13 -0.01
CA LEU A 90 0.16 -19.97 -1.19
C LEU A 90 0.37 -19.15 -2.46
N GLY A 91 -0.28 -17.98 -2.52
CA GLY A 91 0.03 -16.95 -3.48
C GLY A 91 1.51 -16.60 -3.49
N GLU A 92 2.04 -16.09 -2.38
CA GLU A 92 3.43 -15.63 -2.38
C GLU A 92 4.46 -16.78 -2.51
N MET A 93 4.10 -17.99 -2.09
CA MET A 93 4.87 -19.20 -2.42
C MET A 93 4.93 -19.47 -3.94
N LEU A 94 3.83 -19.26 -4.68
CA LEU A 94 3.81 -19.37 -6.14
C LEU A 94 4.59 -18.24 -6.81
N SER A 95 4.44 -17.01 -6.33
CA SER A 95 5.17 -15.81 -6.78
C SER A 95 6.69 -16.03 -6.68
N ALA A 96 7.18 -16.38 -5.49
CA ALA A 96 8.59 -16.69 -5.23
C ALA A 96 9.08 -17.93 -5.98
N GLY A 97 8.20 -18.92 -6.24
CA GLY A 97 8.52 -20.11 -7.03
C GLY A 97 8.70 -19.84 -8.53
N LEU A 98 7.90 -18.90 -9.09
CA LEU A 98 8.04 -18.45 -10.47
C LEU A 98 9.21 -17.48 -10.66
N ASN A 99 9.48 -16.63 -9.66
CA ASN A 99 10.60 -15.69 -9.60
C ASN A 99 10.77 -14.85 -10.88
N ILE A 100 9.65 -14.32 -11.38
CA ILE A 100 9.58 -13.46 -12.58
C ILE A 100 9.84 -12.00 -12.23
N VAL A 101 10.34 -11.22 -13.19
CA VAL A 101 10.55 -9.77 -13.02
C VAL A 101 9.62 -9.01 -13.97
N GLY A 102 8.56 -8.41 -13.41
CA GLY A 102 7.45 -7.79 -14.14
C GLY A 102 7.65 -6.32 -14.53
N PHE A 103 8.88 -5.84 -14.76
CA PHE A 103 9.12 -4.40 -15.04
C PHE A 103 8.50 -3.90 -16.35
N SER A 104 8.12 -4.79 -17.27
CA SER A 104 7.35 -4.43 -18.46
C SER A 104 6.48 -5.60 -18.92
N TRP A 105 5.39 -5.31 -19.64
CA TRP A 105 4.49 -6.35 -20.14
C TRP A 105 5.21 -7.49 -20.89
N ILE A 106 6.26 -7.19 -21.67
CA ILE A 106 6.96 -8.22 -22.44
C ILE A 106 7.81 -9.18 -21.58
N THR A 107 8.17 -8.81 -20.34
CA THR A 107 8.92 -9.71 -19.45
C THR A 107 8.04 -10.67 -18.66
N SER A 108 6.77 -10.32 -18.44
CA SER A 108 5.74 -11.28 -18.04
C SER A 108 4.33 -10.74 -18.37
N PRO A 109 3.73 -11.12 -19.52
CA PRO A 109 2.40 -10.66 -19.90
C PRO A 109 1.32 -11.00 -18.86
N ALA A 110 1.38 -12.22 -18.33
CA ALA A 110 0.44 -12.72 -17.33
C ALA A 110 0.52 -11.94 -16.01
N ALA A 111 1.71 -11.44 -15.63
CA ALA A 111 1.86 -10.60 -14.44
C ALA A 111 1.11 -9.28 -14.58
N THR A 112 1.44 -8.51 -15.62
CA THR A 112 0.85 -7.18 -15.85
C THR A 112 -0.66 -7.27 -16.14
N GLU A 113 -1.11 -8.25 -16.92
CA GLU A 113 -2.54 -8.40 -17.21
C GLU A 113 -3.33 -8.85 -15.98
N LEU A 114 -2.80 -9.77 -15.17
CA LEU A 114 -3.44 -10.19 -13.92
C LEU A 114 -3.54 -9.03 -12.93
N GLU A 115 -2.48 -8.23 -12.76
CA GLU A 115 -2.48 -7.06 -11.89
C GLU A 115 -3.64 -6.11 -12.24
N MET A 116 -3.77 -5.74 -13.51
CA MET A 116 -4.87 -4.90 -13.98
C MET A 116 -6.24 -5.52 -13.69
N ILE A 117 -6.42 -6.82 -13.96
CA ILE A 117 -7.69 -7.52 -13.75
C ILE A 117 -8.08 -7.52 -12.27
N VAL A 118 -7.17 -7.88 -11.36
CA VAL A 118 -7.50 -7.97 -9.92
C VAL A 118 -7.71 -6.60 -9.28
N LEU A 119 -7.01 -5.56 -9.76
CA LEU A 119 -7.22 -4.19 -9.30
C LEU A 119 -8.52 -3.58 -9.81
N ASP A 120 -8.95 -3.94 -11.03
CA ASP A 120 -10.30 -3.62 -11.53
C ASP A 120 -11.39 -4.36 -10.74
N TRP A 121 -11.17 -5.63 -10.37
CA TRP A 121 -12.09 -6.39 -9.51
C TRP A 121 -12.21 -5.73 -8.14
N LEU A 122 -11.08 -5.41 -7.50
CA LEU A 122 -11.05 -4.80 -6.18
C LEU A 122 -11.65 -3.38 -6.19
N ALA A 123 -11.37 -2.56 -7.20
CA ALA A 123 -12.03 -1.26 -7.37
C ALA A 123 -13.57 -1.38 -7.49
N LYS A 124 -14.06 -2.41 -8.21
CA LYS A 124 -15.50 -2.71 -8.31
C LYS A 124 -16.07 -3.19 -6.97
N MET A 125 -15.35 -4.02 -6.21
CA MET A 125 -15.74 -4.44 -4.86
C MET A 125 -15.82 -3.27 -3.87
N LEU A 126 -14.90 -2.32 -3.97
CA LEU A 126 -14.88 -1.06 -3.20
C LEU A 126 -15.92 -0.04 -3.69
N ASN A 127 -16.62 -0.32 -4.80
CA ASN A 127 -17.50 0.60 -5.50
C ASN A 127 -16.83 1.98 -5.73
N LEU A 128 -15.60 1.96 -6.25
CA LEU A 128 -14.90 3.14 -6.74
C LEU A 128 -15.51 3.60 -8.09
N PRO A 129 -15.53 4.91 -8.38
CA PRO A 129 -15.95 5.44 -9.68
C PRO A 129 -15.19 4.81 -10.87
N ASP A 130 -15.88 4.66 -12.00
CA ASP A 130 -15.31 4.11 -13.26
C ASP A 130 -14.06 4.85 -13.76
N ASP A 131 -13.89 6.12 -13.36
CA ASP A 131 -12.67 6.91 -13.62
C ASP A 131 -11.39 6.27 -13.04
N PHE A 132 -11.49 5.44 -11.99
CA PHE A 132 -10.37 4.71 -11.40
C PHE A 132 -10.09 3.35 -12.08
N LEU A 133 -11.02 2.85 -12.89
CA LEU A 133 -10.88 1.57 -13.57
C LEU A 133 -9.95 1.68 -14.79
N SER A 134 -9.34 0.54 -15.13
CA SER A 134 -8.55 0.40 -16.34
C SER A 134 -9.42 0.54 -17.60
N ALA A 135 -8.94 1.27 -18.60
CA ALA A 135 -9.64 1.44 -19.86
C ALA A 135 -9.96 0.09 -20.54
N GLU A 136 -11.24 -0.17 -20.85
CA GLU A 136 -11.67 -1.40 -21.53
C GLU A 136 -10.85 -1.68 -22.81
N GLY A 137 -10.44 -2.94 -22.97
CA GLY A 137 -9.62 -3.38 -24.11
C GLY A 137 -8.11 -3.16 -23.94
N GLY A 138 -7.63 -2.91 -22.71
CA GLY A 138 -6.20 -2.96 -22.41
C GLY A 138 -5.41 -1.88 -23.12
N VAL A 139 -5.77 -0.61 -22.92
CA VAL A 139 -4.98 0.52 -23.46
C VAL A 139 -3.56 0.54 -22.85
N MET A 140 -3.35 -0.10 -21.69
CA MET A 140 -2.01 -0.47 -21.20
C MET A 140 -1.25 -1.35 -22.21
N LEU A 141 -1.85 -2.38 -22.80
CA LEU A 141 -1.20 -3.27 -23.77
C LEU A 141 -0.79 -2.55 -25.06
N LYS A 142 -1.64 -1.64 -25.55
CA LYS A 142 -1.32 -0.78 -26.71
C LYS A 142 -0.27 0.26 -26.31
N GLY A 143 -0.47 0.92 -25.17
CA GLY A 143 0.41 1.93 -24.61
C GLY A 143 1.80 1.43 -24.23
N TYR A 144 1.97 0.17 -23.81
CA TYR A 144 3.28 -0.44 -23.52
C TYR A 144 4.02 -0.82 -24.80
N LYS A 145 3.30 -1.24 -25.85
CA LYS A 145 3.84 -1.25 -27.22
C LYS A 145 4.31 0.14 -27.62
N ASP A 146 3.47 1.16 -27.40
CA ASP A 146 3.81 2.55 -27.66
C ASP A 146 4.93 3.07 -26.75
N VAL A 147 5.25 2.49 -25.59
CA VAL A 147 6.34 2.92 -24.68
C VAL A 147 7.68 2.34 -25.12
N LEU A 148 7.71 1.07 -25.55
CA LEU A 148 8.87 0.50 -26.23
C LEU A 148 9.12 1.23 -27.56
N GLU A 149 8.07 1.52 -28.33
CA GLU A 149 8.17 2.44 -29.46
C GLU A 149 8.56 3.86 -29.01
N TYR A 150 8.08 4.42 -27.91
CA TYR A 150 8.42 5.79 -27.46
C TYR A 150 9.92 5.96 -27.20
N HIS A 151 10.57 4.98 -26.57
CA HIS A 151 12.02 4.98 -26.39
C HIS A 151 12.79 4.72 -27.69
N LEU A 152 12.30 3.84 -28.59
CA LEU A 152 12.91 3.65 -29.92
C LEU A 152 12.72 4.89 -30.83
N VAL A 153 11.53 5.47 -30.86
CA VAL A 153 11.11 6.62 -31.68
C VAL A 153 11.81 7.90 -31.22
N LYS A 154 12.03 8.12 -29.92
CA LYS A 154 12.94 9.20 -29.44
C LYS A 154 14.37 9.01 -29.95
N TRP A 155 14.83 7.77 -30.16
CA TRP A 155 16.15 7.47 -30.73
C TRP A 155 16.22 7.60 -32.27
N VAL A 156 15.10 7.46 -33.00
CA VAL A 156 15.06 7.60 -34.49
C VAL A 156 14.34 8.84 -35.03
N ASN A 157 13.81 9.70 -34.16
CA ASN A 157 13.19 10.99 -34.48
C ASN A 157 11.99 10.91 -35.48
N LEU A 158 11.11 9.94 -35.26
CA LEU A 158 9.85 9.77 -36.02
C LEU A 158 8.67 10.50 -35.34
N PRO A 159 7.62 10.92 -36.09
CA PRO A 159 6.44 11.54 -35.50
C PRO A 159 5.60 10.54 -34.69
N LEU A 160 5.05 10.99 -33.56
CA LEU A 160 4.21 10.17 -32.67
C LEU A 160 2.83 9.89 -33.31
N PRO A 161 2.24 8.69 -33.12
CA PRO A 161 0.86 8.43 -33.51
C PRO A 161 -0.13 9.14 -32.58
N GLU A 162 -1.25 9.61 -33.13
CA GLU A 162 -2.37 10.12 -32.32
C GLU A 162 -3.05 8.96 -31.58
N VAL A 163 -3.18 9.10 -30.26
CA VAL A 163 -3.94 8.15 -29.43
C VAL A 163 -5.42 8.52 -29.54
N ASP A 164 -6.18 7.69 -30.24
CA ASP A 164 -7.63 7.81 -30.38
C ASP A 164 -8.32 7.74 -29.01
N ARG A 165 -9.13 8.75 -28.69
CA ARG A 165 -9.75 8.92 -27.36
C ARG A 165 -11.23 8.53 -27.44
N ASP A 166 -11.54 7.30 -27.02
CA ASP A 166 -12.93 6.86 -26.86
C ASP A 166 -13.55 7.54 -25.62
N PRO A 167 -14.57 8.41 -25.77
CA PRO A 167 -15.15 9.14 -24.65
C PRO A 167 -16.00 8.28 -23.70
N ASN A 168 -16.21 6.98 -23.99
CA ASN A 168 -16.99 6.06 -23.15
C ASN A 168 -16.13 5.12 -22.29
N ARG A 169 -14.81 5.35 -22.16
CA ARG A 169 -13.90 4.48 -21.38
C ARG A 169 -13.31 5.19 -20.17
N GLY A 170 -13.14 4.43 -19.07
CA GLY A 170 -12.36 4.87 -17.90
C GLY A 170 -10.93 5.25 -18.30
N ASN A 171 -10.40 6.31 -17.68
CA ASN A 171 -9.06 6.86 -17.99
C ASN A 171 -8.03 6.58 -16.88
N GLY A 172 -8.42 5.83 -15.85
CA GLY A 172 -7.62 5.50 -14.70
C GLY A 172 -6.86 4.18 -14.83
N GLY A 173 -6.66 3.56 -13.68
CA GLY A 173 -5.99 2.29 -13.49
C GLY A 173 -5.49 2.15 -12.05
N GLY A 174 -5.26 0.91 -11.65
CA GLY A 174 -4.57 0.58 -10.41
C GLY A 174 -3.10 0.18 -10.64
N VAL A 175 -2.32 0.15 -9.56
CA VAL A 175 -1.01 -0.50 -9.46
C VAL A 175 -0.82 -1.17 -8.08
N ILE A 176 -0.11 -2.30 -8.03
CA ILE A 176 0.37 -2.92 -6.78
C ILE A 176 1.77 -2.38 -6.43
N GLN A 177 1.96 -2.06 -5.15
CA GLN A 177 3.17 -1.51 -4.56
C GLN A 177 3.41 -2.16 -3.19
N GLY A 178 4.60 -1.99 -2.62
CA GLY A 178 4.87 -2.55 -1.29
C GLY A 178 4.09 -1.83 -0.19
N THR A 179 4.12 -0.49 -0.17
CA THR A 179 3.61 0.29 0.97
C THR A 179 2.82 1.54 0.59
N ALA A 180 1.86 1.93 1.45
CA ALA A 180 1.20 3.23 1.39
C ALA A 180 2.17 4.43 1.38
N SER A 181 3.38 4.28 1.94
CA SER A 181 4.41 5.33 1.87
C SER A 181 4.95 5.55 0.46
N GLU A 182 5.08 4.48 -0.31
CA GLU A 182 5.43 4.51 -1.74
C GLU A 182 4.27 5.10 -2.54
N ALA A 183 3.02 4.68 -2.27
CA ALA A 183 1.83 5.23 -2.90
C ALA A 183 1.73 6.76 -2.75
N VAL A 184 1.80 7.25 -1.50
CA VAL A 184 1.80 8.68 -1.18
C VAL A 184 2.95 9.42 -1.87
N LEU A 185 4.17 8.87 -1.86
CA LEU A 185 5.32 9.47 -2.52
C LEU A 185 5.11 9.59 -4.04
N VAL A 186 4.67 8.52 -4.68
CA VAL A 186 4.44 8.49 -6.13
C VAL A 186 3.40 9.51 -6.56
N VAL A 187 2.24 9.59 -5.89
CA VAL A 187 1.21 10.57 -6.26
C VAL A 187 1.62 12.01 -5.90
N LEU A 188 2.40 12.22 -4.83
CA LEU A 188 2.96 13.52 -4.49
C LEU A 188 3.94 14.01 -5.56
N LEU A 189 4.83 13.15 -6.05
CA LEU A 189 5.76 13.47 -7.14
C LEU A 189 5.01 13.80 -8.45
N ALA A 190 3.98 13.02 -8.77
CA ALA A 190 3.16 13.25 -9.95
C ALA A 190 2.37 14.57 -9.85
N ALA A 191 1.76 14.88 -8.70
CA ALA A 191 1.11 16.16 -8.44
C ALA A 191 2.08 17.35 -8.52
N ARG A 192 3.25 17.22 -7.89
CA ARG A 192 4.31 18.23 -7.87
C ARG A 192 4.73 18.59 -9.28
N ASP A 193 5.07 17.59 -10.08
CA ASP A 193 5.58 17.79 -11.44
C ASP A 193 4.49 18.31 -12.38
N ARG A 194 3.21 17.90 -12.20
CA ARG A 194 2.04 18.46 -12.89
C ARG A 194 1.93 19.97 -12.65
N VAL A 195 2.09 20.42 -11.40
CA VAL A 195 2.06 21.85 -11.06
C VAL A 195 3.31 22.58 -11.59
N LEU A 196 4.52 22.02 -11.42
CA LEU A 196 5.77 22.64 -11.90
C LEU A 196 5.84 22.78 -13.43
N ARG A 197 5.12 21.96 -14.21
CA ARG A 197 4.95 22.20 -15.67
C ARG A 197 4.19 23.50 -15.96
N THR A 198 3.25 23.88 -15.10
CA THR A 198 2.41 25.08 -15.25
C THR A 198 3.08 26.33 -14.69
N VAL A 199 3.70 26.25 -13.50
CA VAL A 199 4.26 27.41 -12.78
C VAL A 199 5.79 27.58 -12.95
N GLY A 200 6.46 26.60 -13.55
CA GLY A 200 7.90 26.58 -13.75
C GLY A 200 8.68 25.94 -12.61
N LYS A 201 9.78 25.24 -12.93
CA LYS A 201 10.60 24.46 -11.98
C LYS A 201 11.18 25.29 -10.82
N THR A 202 11.37 26.60 -11.01
CA THR A 202 11.85 27.52 -9.96
C THR A 202 10.84 27.74 -8.84
N ALA A 203 9.57 27.35 -9.00
CA ALA A 203 8.55 27.47 -7.97
C ALA A 203 8.52 26.32 -6.95
N LEU A 204 9.46 25.36 -7.01
CA LEU A 204 9.54 24.22 -6.08
C LEU A 204 9.54 24.66 -4.60
N GLU A 205 10.27 25.72 -4.27
CA GLU A 205 10.33 26.31 -2.92
C GLU A 205 9.00 26.88 -2.42
N LYS A 206 8.01 27.07 -3.32
CA LYS A 206 6.69 27.64 -3.02
C LYS A 206 5.59 26.60 -2.89
N LEU A 207 5.86 25.35 -3.23
CA LEU A 207 4.86 24.28 -3.22
C LEU A 207 4.50 23.89 -1.79
N VAL A 208 3.19 23.78 -1.52
CA VAL A 208 2.63 23.46 -0.19
C VAL A 208 1.80 22.16 -0.21
N VAL A 209 2.07 21.31 0.77
CA VAL A 209 1.39 20.03 1.02
C VAL A 209 0.56 20.14 2.30
N TYR A 210 -0.65 19.58 2.29
CA TYR A 210 -1.57 19.56 3.42
C TYR A 210 -1.89 18.13 3.88
N GLY A 211 -2.11 17.98 5.18
CA GLY A 211 -2.70 16.82 5.84
C GLY A 211 -3.18 17.20 7.24
N SER A 212 -3.73 16.26 8.00
CA SER A 212 -4.02 16.50 9.43
C SER A 212 -2.80 16.17 10.30
N ASP A 213 -2.80 16.63 11.55
CA ASP A 213 -1.84 16.15 12.57
C ASP A 213 -2.04 14.68 12.97
N GLN A 214 -3.07 14.01 12.43
CA GLN A 214 -3.30 12.56 12.51
C GLN A 214 -2.83 11.80 11.25
N THR A 215 -2.47 12.49 10.17
CA THR A 215 -1.96 11.84 8.96
C THR A 215 -0.68 11.07 9.26
N HIS A 216 -0.56 9.86 8.72
CA HIS A 216 0.59 9.00 8.96
C HIS A 216 1.90 9.69 8.54
N SER A 217 2.98 9.45 9.30
CA SER A 217 4.30 10.09 9.09
C SER A 217 4.91 9.85 7.70
N ALA A 218 4.37 8.87 6.95
CA ALA A 218 4.58 8.67 5.52
C ALA A 218 4.46 9.96 4.70
N LEU A 219 3.48 10.83 4.97
CA LEU A 219 3.33 12.10 4.23
C LEU A 219 4.53 13.03 4.44
N GLN A 220 4.91 13.25 5.70
CA GLN A 220 6.07 14.08 6.03
C GLN A 220 7.36 13.48 5.45
N LYS A 221 7.49 12.15 5.50
CA LYS A 221 8.60 11.41 4.90
C LYS A 221 8.64 11.62 3.38
N ALA A 222 7.51 11.50 2.67
CA ALA A 222 7.40 11.76 1.24
C ALA A 222 7.75 13.21 0.85
N CYS A 223 7.30 14.20 1.63
CA CYS A 223 7.69 15.61 1.45
C CYS A 223 9.20 15.82 1.58
N GLN A 224 9.80 15.24 2.62
CA GLN A 224 11.20 15.46 2.99
C GLN A 224 12.20 14.59 2.24
N GLU A 225 11.79 13.43 1.71
CA GLU A 225 12.72 12.35 1.38
C GLU A 225 13.72 12.76 0.32
N GLY A 226 14.97 12.94 0.75
CA GLY A 226 16.13 12.54 -0.01
C GLY A 226 16.84 11.42 0.75
N SER A 227 17.46 10.51 0.00
CA SER A 227 18.50 9.56 0.46
C SER A 227 18.11 8.19 1.02
N ILE A 228 16.84 7.79 1.17
CA ILE A 228 16.49 6.43 1.67
C ILE A 228 16.06 5.46 0.55
N PHE A 229 15.18 5.85 -0.38
CA PHE A 229 14.72 4.93 -1.44
C PHE A 229 15.78 4.54 -2.50
N MET A 230 16.93 5.22 -2.52
CA MET A 230 18.04 4.95 -3.45
C MET A 230 18.75 3.59 -3.23
N ALA A 231 18.43 2.85 -2.16
CA ALA A 231 18.96 1.50 -1.95
C ALA A 231 18.31 0.45 -2.87
N HIS A 232 17.03 0.60 -3.22
CA HIS A 232 16.32 -0.32 -4.13
C HIS A 232 16.35 0.16 -5.59
N VAL A 233 16.20 1.47 -5.84
CA VAL A 233 16.20 2.03 -7.21
C VAL A 233 17.56 1.87 -7.93
N LYS A 234 18.67 1.80 -7.19
CA LYS A 234 20.01 1.61 -7.78
C LYS A 234 20.22 0.29 -8.50
N THR A 235 19.39 -0.73 -8.24
CA THR A 235 19.58 -2.08 -8.80
C THR A 235 18.93 -2.24 -10.17
N ILE A 236 17.99 -1.37 -10.54
CA ILE A 236 17.17 -1.52 -11.76
C ILE A 236 17.72 -0.70 -12.95
N PHE A 237 18.43 0.42 -12.71
CA PHE A 237 18.92 1.31 -13.78
C PHE A 237 20.44 1.58 -13.75
N PRO A 238 21.25 0.80 -14.50
CA PRO A 238 22.67 1.12 -14.74
C PRO A 238 22.89 2.32 -15.67
N THR A 239 21.85 2.82 -16.32
CA THR A 239 21.91 3.71 -17.49
C THR A 239 21.65 5.19 -17.21
N TYR A 240 21.36 5.59 -15.97
CA TYR A 240 21.46 6.99 -15.59
C TYR A 240 22.93 7.44 -15.69
N LYS A 241 23.25 8.23 -16.73
CA LYS A 241 24.53 8.92 -16.90
C LYS A 241 24.73 10.04 -15.85
N LEU A 242 24.76 9.67 -14.58
CA LEU A 242 25.22 10.52 -13.47
C LEU A 242 26.76 10.52 -13.33
N SER A 243 27.46 9.68 -14.09
CA SER A 243 28.94 9.63 -14.11
C SER A 243 29.59 10.88 -14.72
N HIS A 244 28.86 11.73 -15.43
CA HIS A 244 29.40 12.97 -16.02
C HIS A 244 29.08 14.24 -15.20
N SER A 245 28.27 14.15 -14.15
CA SER A 245 27.93 15.33 -13.32
C SER A 245 28.86 15.52 -12.12
N MET A 246 29.48 14.46 -11.57
CA MET A 246 30.34 14.61 -10.38
C MET A 246 31.64 15.38 -10.67
N GLU A 247 32.34 15.08 -11.77
CA GLU A 247 33.54 15.82 -12.18
C GLU A 247 33.22 17.29 -12.53
N GLY A 248 32.05 17.54 -13.14
CA GLY A 248 31.57 18.89 -13.47
C GLY A 248 31.07 19.70 -12.26
N MET A 249 30.65 19.06 -11.17
CA MET A 249 30.18 19.73 -9.95
C MET A 249 31.33 20.26 -9.09
N GLN A 250 32.45 19.52 -8.99
CA GLN A 250 33.64 20.01 -8.28
C GLN A 250 34.24 21.28 -8.92
N GLN A 251 34.14 21.44 -10.24
CA GLN A 251 34.58 22.66 -10.94
C GLN A 251 33.63 23.87 -10.78
N LYS A 252 32.43 23.71 -10.21
CA LYS A 252 31.42 24.78 -10.10
C LYS A 252 31.18 25.31 -8.69
N GLY A 253 31.92 24.83 -7.67
CA GLY A 253 31.84 25.36 -6.31
C GLY A 253 30.49 25.16 -5.61
N ILE A 254 29.70 24.17 -6.04
CA ILE A 254 28.40 23.85 -5.42
C ILE A 254 28.68 23.10 -4.11
N ASN A 255 28.14 23.62 -3.00
CA ASN A 255 28.33 23.05 -1.66
C ASN A 255 27.76 21.61 -1.57
N PRO A 256 28.54 20.59 -1.14
CA PRO A 256 28.06 19.20 -1.02
C PRO A 256 26.86 18.99 -0.07
N GLU A 257 26.47 19.99 0.73
CA GLU A 257 25.29 19.93 1.60
C GLU A 257 23.94 20.12 0.86
N THR A 258 23.92 20.34 -0.46
CA THR A 258 22.67 20.21 -1.24
C THR A 258 22.27 18.75 -1.41
N HIS A 259 21.80 18.16 -0.31
CA HIS A 259 21.10 16.87 -0.30
C HIS A 259 19.91 16.95 -1.26
N LEU A 260 20.00 16.23 -2.37
CA LEU A 260 18.95 16.20 -3.39
C LEU A 260 17.72 15.45 -2.84
N LYS A 261 16.78 16.21 -2.27
CA LYS A 261 15.48 15.66 -1.82
C LYS A 261 14.65 15.27 -3.04
N ILE A 262 14.30 13.99 -3.12
CA ILE A 262 13.44 13.40 -4.15
C ILE A 262 12.05 14.03 -4.09
N GLY A 263 11.45 14.14 -2.89
CA GLY A 263 10.20 14.90 -2.69
C GLY A 263 10.39 16.39 -2.97
N GLY A 264 11.45 16.97 -2.41
CA GLY A 264 11.87 18.34 -2.69
C GLY A 264 11.06 19.44 -1.99
N ILE A 265 10.13 19.06 -1.10
CA ILE A 265 9.27 20.02 -0.40
C ILE A 265 10.02 20.58 0.81
N HIS A 266 9.92 21.89 0.99
CA HIS A 266 10.43 22.59 2.16
C HIS A 266 9.71 22.10 3.43
N PRO A 267 10.41 21.75 4.52
CA PRO A 267 9.75 21.27 5.76
C PRO A 267 8.68 22.24 6.28
N GLU A 268 8.95 23.54 6.17
CA GLU A 268 8.03 24.63 6.51
C GLU A 268 6.80 24.72 5.61
N ASN A 269 6.77 24.05 4.44
CA ASN A 269 5.61 23.98 3.54
C ASN A 269 4.84 22.64 3.64
N CYS A 270 5.14 21.80 4.62
CA CYS A 270 4.33 20.63 4.97
C CYS A 270 3.37 21.02 6.10
N ARG A 271 2.13 21.41 5.75
CA ARG A 271 1.08 21.86 6.66
C ARG A 271 0.36 20.64 7.26
N LEU A 272 0.73 20.26 8.49
CA LEU A 272 -0.12 19.40 9.31
C LEU A 272 -1.11 20.27 10.08
N LEU A 273 -2.37 20.24 9.66
CA LEU A 273 -3.46 21.01 10.23
C LEU A 273 -4.03 20.29 11.45
N LYS A 274 -4.22 21.02 12.55
CA LYS A 274 -4.65 20.43 13.81
C LYS A 274 -6.06 19.84 13.69
N ALA A 275 -6.21 18.54 13.93
CA ALA A 275 -7.50 17.89 14.07
C ALA A 275 -7.72 17.52 15.53
N ASP A 276 -8.84 17.92 16.12
CA ASP A 276 -9.10 17.71 17.55
C ASP A 276 -10.42 17.00 17.83
N SER A 277 -10.70 16.75 19.10
CA SER A 277 -11.85 15.95 19.52
C SER A 277 -13.21 16.55 19.14
N SER A 278 -13.28 17.84 18.75
CA SER A 278 -14.54 18.45 18.27
C SER A 278 -15.00 17.89 16.92
N THR A 279 -14.06 17.44 16.08
CA THR A 279 -14.32 16.78 14.78
C THR A 279 -14.10 15.27 14.84
N GLY A 280 -13.95 14.68 16.05
CA GLY A 280 -13.53 13.28 16.18
C GLY A 280 -12.11 13.01 15.64
N TYR A 281 -11.24 14.04 15.65
CA TYR A 281 -9.91 14.05 15.05
C TYR A 281 -9.88 13.96 13.51
N ALA A 282 -10.99 14.27 12.84
CA ALA A 282 -11.05 14.46 11.40
C ALA A 282 -10.56 15.86 10.97
N LEU A 283 -9.97 15.97 9.78
CA LEU A 283 -9.55 17.22 9.17
C LEU A 283 -10.75 18.12 8.87
N SER A 284 -10.78 19.32 9.46
CA SER A 284 -11.82 20.31 9.17
C SER A 284 -11.64 20.94 7.78
N PRO A 285 -12.69 20.93 6.93
CA PRO A 285 -12.68 21.63 5.64
C PRO A 285 -12.48 23.15 5.78
N ASP A 286 -12.99 23.76 6.86
CA ASP A 286 -12.82 25.19 7.12
C ASP A 286 -11.35 25.53 7.43
N LEU A 287 -10.68 24.70 8.25
CA LEU A 287 -9.24 24.87 8.55
C LEU A 287 -8.38 24.67 7.30
N LEU A 288 -8.72 23.72 6.43
CA LEU A 288 -8.06 23.57 5.13
C LEU A 288 -8.27 24.80 4.25
N SER A 289 -9.50 25.30 4.15
CA SER A 289 -9.83 26.49 3.34
C SER A 289 -9.13 27.75 3.83
N GLU A 290 -9.02 27.94 5.16
CA GLU A 290 -8.27 29.04 5.77
C GLU A 290 -6.76 28.91 5.47
N ALA A 291 -6.17 27.73 5.67
CA ALA A 291 -4.74 27.50 5.41
C ALA A 291 -4.39 27.71 3.93
N VAL A 292 -5.19 27.15 3.01
CA VAL A 292 -5.04 27.34 1.56
C VAL A 292 -5.14 28.81 1.18
N SER A 293 -6.12 29.54 1.72
CA SER A 293 -6.28 30.97 1.47
C SER A 293 -5.11 31.80 2.00
N HIS A 294 -4.58 31.44 3.18
CA HIS A 294 -3.41 32.07 3.78
C HIS A 294 -2.15 31.83 2.96
N ASP A 295 -1.88 30.60 2.54
CA ASP A 295 -0.70 30.25 1.75
C ASP A 295 -0.74 30.93 0.37
N ILE A 296 -1.89 30.98 -0.31
CA ILE A 296 -2.09 31.74 -1.56
C ILE A 296 -1.82 33.24 -1.35
N ALA A 297 -2.34 33.83 -0.27
CA ALA A 297 -2.12 35.26 0.03
C ALA A 297 -0.64 35.61 0.28
N ASN A 298 0.16 34.65 0.76
CA ASN A 298 1.62 34.79 0.92
C ASN A 298 2.41 34.44 -0.36
N GLY A 299 1.74 34.14 -1.48
CA GLY A 299 2.38 33.81 -2.76
C GLY A 299 2.98 32.41 -2.82
N LEU A 300 2.53 31.50 -1.94
CA LEU A 300 2.80 30.08 -2.01
C LEU A 300 1.77 29.38 -2.92
N ILE A 301 2.02 28.11 -3.22
CA ILE A 301 1.28 27.33 -4.23
C ILE A 301 0.80 26.03 -3.58
N PRO A 302 -0.46 25.99 -3.09
CA PRO A 302 -1.12 24.76 -2.71
C PRO A 302 -1.12 23.76 -3.88
N PHE A 303 -0.70 22.50 -3.65
CA PHE A 303 -0.69 21.50 -4.73
C PHE A 303 -1.08 20.08 -4.33
N PHE A 304 -1.03 19.70 -3.05
CA PHE A 304 -1.36 18.34 -2.61
C PHE A 304 -2.06 18.31 -1.25
N LEU A 305 -3.14 17.53 -1.14
CA LEU A 305 -3.79 17.14 0.11
C LEU A 305 -3.73 15.62 0.26
N CYS A 306 -3.32 15.15 1.44
CA CYS A 306 -3.59 13.79 1.90
C CYS A 306 -4.71 13.82 2.94
N ALA A 307 -5.87 13.23 2.61
CA ALA A 307 -6.91 12.94 3.58
C ALA A 307 -6.90 11.45 3.94
N ASN A 308 -7.40 11.12 5.13
CA ASN A 308 -7.28 9.82 5.74
C ASN A 308 -8.66 9.17 5.93
N VAL A 309 -8.76 7.88 5.65
CA VAL A 309 -9.89 7.03 6.07
C VAL A 309 -9.33 5.95 7.00
N GLY A 310 -9.40 6.19 8.30
CA GLY A 310 -8.79 5.36 9.33
C GLY A 310 -7.38 5.81 9.73
N THR A 311 -7.25 7.00 10.33
CA THR A 311 -5.96 7.50 10.86
C THR A 311 -5.33 6.52 11.86
N THR A 312 -3.99 6.44 11.89
CA THR A 312 -3.29 5.38 12.65
C THR A 312 -3.50 5.48 14.18
N SER A 313 -3.73 6.68 14.71
CA SER A 313 -3.85 6.91 16.15
C SER A 313 -5.23 6.56 16.73
N SER A 314 -6.30 6.84 15.98
CA SER A 314 -7.68 6.86 16.50
C SER A 314 -8.72 6.36 15.49
N THR A 315 -8.31 5.86 14.34
CA THR A 315 -9.19 5.46 13.22
C THR A 315 -10.13 6.57 12.73
N ALA A 316 -9.73 7.84 12.88
CA ALA A 316 -10.53 8.97 12.39
C ALA A 316 -10.68 8.95 10.87
N VAL A 317 -11.77 9.53 10.37
CA VAL A 317 -12.13 9.57 8.95
C VAL A 317 -12.39 11.02 8.55
N ASP A 318 -11.65 11.48 7.55
CA ASP A 318 -11.73 12.84 7.03
C ASP A 318 -12.94 12.99 6.08
N PRO A 319 -13.68 14.12 6.10
CA PRO A 319 -14.89 14.33 5.29
C PRO A 319 -14.53 14.58 3.81
N LEU A 320 -14.40 13.51 3.03
CA LEU A 320 -13.82 13.54 1.68
C LEU A 320 -14.58 14.46 0.72
N LEU A 321 -15.92 14.46 0.75
CA LEU A 321 -16.75 15.27 -0.14
C LEU A 321 -16.53 16.78 0.05
N GLU A 322 -16.40 17.24 1.31
CA GLU A 322 -16.15 18.64 1.66
C GLU A 322 -14.72 19.05 1.32
N LEU A 323 -13.75 18.19 1.62
CA LEU A 323 -12.34 18.41 1.30
C LEU A 323 -12.12 18.44 -0.22
N GLY A 324 -12.80 17.57 -0.97
CA GLY A 324 -12.81 17.55 -2.44
C GLY A 324 -13.28 18.85 -3.08
N LYS A 325 -14.28 19.52 -2.48
CA LYS A 325 -14.73 20.85 -2.96
C LYS A 325 -13.63 21.92 -2.77
N VAL A 326 -12.91 21.88 -1.64
CA VAL A 326 -11.80 22.81 -1.34
C VAL A 326 -10.60 22.56 -2.25
N THR A 327 -10.22 21.30 -2.49
CA THR A 327 -9.08 20.98 -3.35
C THR A 327 -9.35 21.33 -4.82
N LYS A 328 -10.52 20.93 -5.35
CA LYS A 328 -10.95 21.16 -6.73
C LYS A 328 -11.06 22.64 -7.10
N SER A 329 -11.55 23.48 -6.19
CA SER A 329 -11.61 24.94 -6.40
C SER A 329 -10.25 25.63 -6.44
N ASN A 330 -9.21 24.99 -5.90
CA ASN A 330 -7.84 25.53 -5.83
C ASN A 330 -6.83 24.78 -6.72
N GLY A 331 -7.26 23.76 -7.48
CA GLY A 331 -6.37 22.96 -8.34
C GLY A 331 -5.38 22.07 -7.56
N ILE A 332 -5.70 21.76 -6.31
CA ILE A 332 -4.89 20.91 -5.41
C ILE A 332 -5.17 19.45 -5.74
N TRP A 333 -4.12 18.63 -5.86
CA TRP A 333 -4.26 17.18 -5.96
C TRP A 333 -4.87 16.60 -4.70
N PHE A 334 -5.91 15.80 -4.84
CA PHE A 334 -6.59 15.17 -3.70
C PHE A 334 -6.28 13.67 -3.62
N HIS A 335 -5.48 13.28 -2.63
CA HIS A 335 -5.19 11.88 -2.31
C HIS A 335 -5.95 11.41 -1.08
N VAL A 336 -6.47 10.19 -1.13
CA VAL A 336 -7.11 9.47 -0.02
C VAL A 336 -6.22 8.29 0.40
N ASP A 337 -5.64 8.39 1.60
CA ASP A 337 -4.98 7.29 2.32
C ASP A 337 -6.03 6.54 3.15
N ALA A 338 -6.45 5.38 2.65
CA ALA A 338 -7.32 4.45 3.35
C ALA A 338 -6.56 3.17 3.74
N ALA A 339 -5.25 3.26 4.04
CA ALA A 339 -4.35 2.11 4.20
C ALA A 339 -4.90 0.99 5.08
N TYR A 340 -5.63 1.30 6.16
CA TYR A 340 -6.31 0.29 6.99
C TYR A 340 -7.79 0.13 6.65
N ALA A 341 -8.61 1.16 6.87
CA ALA A 341 -10.07 1.04 6.81
C ALA A 341 -10.62 0.92 5.37
N GLY A 342 -9.80 1.17 4.34
CA GLY A 342 -10.18 0.99 2.94
C GLY A 342 -10.59 -0.45 2.60
N SER A 343 -10.11 -1.46 3.33
CA SER A 343 -10.58 -2.85 3.13
C SER A 343 -12.03 -3.05 3.58
N ALA A 344 -12.49 -2.32 4.60
CA ALA A 344 -13.81 -2.50 5.19
C ALA A 344 -14.94 -1.97 4.28
N VAL A 345 -14.66 -1.02 3.40
CA VAL A 345 -15.67 -0.36 2.55
C VAL A 345 -16.20 -1.25 1.41
N VAL A 346 -15.64 -2.46 1.25
CA VAL A 346 -16.24 -3.55 0.47
C VAL A 346 -17.61 -3.97 1.06
N CYS A 347 -17.79 -3.86 2.37
CA CYS A 347 -19.07 -4.08 3.01
C CYS A 347 -19.99 -2.86 2.80
N PRO A 348 -21.22 -3.02 2.27
CA PRO A 348 -22.12 -1.90 1.97
C PRO A 348 -22.39 -0.96 3.15
N GLU A 349 -22.44 -1.49 4.36
CA GLU A 349 -22.64 -0.74 5.61
C GLU A 349 -21.49 0.22 5.95
N TYR A 350 -20.27 -0.07 5.48
CA TYR A 350 -19.08 0.78 5.68
C TYR A 350 -18.73 1.61 4.45
N ARG A 351 -19.38 1.38 3.30
CA ARG A 351 -19.09 2.09 2.04
C ARG A 351 -19.24 3.62 2.14
N HIS A 352 -20.08 4.11 3.04
CA HIS A 352 -20.29 5.55 3.26
C HIS A 352 -19.03 6.29 3.77
N TYR A 353 -18.04 5.60 4.34
CA TYR A 353 -16.79 6.22 4.81
C TYR A 353 -15.88 6.74 3.68
N ILE A 354 -16.17 6.41 2.42
CA ILE A 354 -15.47 6.94 1.24
C ILE A 354 -16.41 7.72 0.29
N ASP A 355 -17.55 8.22 0.77
CA ASP A 355 -18.40 9.12 -0.01
C ASP A 355 -17.66 10.46 -0.27
N GLY A 356 -17.58 10.88 -1.53
CA GLY A 356 -16.70 11.97 -1.97
C GLY A 356 -15.39 11.51 -2.63
N VAL A 357 -15.10 10.21 -2.71
CA VAL A 357 -13.94 9.67 -3.46
C VAL A 357 -14.01 9.97 -4.97
N GLU A 358 -15.21 10.27 -5.49
CA GLU A 358 -15.43 10.82 -6.82
C GLU A 358 -14.77 12.20 -7.04
N GLU A 359 -14.38 12.91 -5.99
CA GLU A 359 -13.59 14.15 -6.08
C GLU A 359 -12.07 13.94 -5.95
N ALA A 360 -11.59 12.74 -5.56
CA ALA A 360 -10.17 12.46 -5.37
C ALA A 360 -9.42 12.17 -6.70
N ASP A 361 -8.17 12.62 -6.84
CA ASP A 361 -7.29 12.23 -7.96
C ASP A 361 -6.73 10.80 -7.76
N SER A 362 -6.52 10.36 -6.51
CA SER A 362 -5.94 9.05 -6.16
C SER A 362 -6.42 8.45 -4.83
N PHE A 363 -6.54 7.13 -4.78
CA PHE A 363 -7.01 6.35 -3.60
C PHE A 363 -6.05 5.18 -3.30
N ASN A 364 -5.71 4.95 -2.03
CA ASN A 364 -4.84 3.83 -1.59
C ASN A 364 -5.45 3.02 -0.44
N MET A 365 -5.23 1.70 -0.43
CA MET A 365 -5.40 0.85 0.75
C MET A 365 -4.28 -0.20 0.85
N ASN A 366 -4.03 -0.80 2.02
CA ASN A 366 -3.11 -1.91 2.17
C ASN A 366 -3.88 -3.23 2.33
N ALA A 367 -3.80 -4.09 1.32
CA ALA A 367 -4.35 -5.44 1.41
C ALA A 367 -3.66 -6.26 2.53
N HIS A 368 -2.35 -6.02 2.75
CA HIS A 368 -1.56 -6.64 3.82
C HIS A 368 -1.95 -6.22 5.25
N LYS A 369 -2.88 -5.27 5.43
CA LYS A 369 -3.42 -4.92 6.75
C LYS A 369 -4.70 -5.69 7.04
N TRP A 370 -5.74 -5.45 6.22
CA TRP A 370 -7.10 -5.92 6.53
C TRP A 370 -7.82 -6.58 5.35
N PHE A 371 -7.07 -7.09 4.37
CA PHE A 371 -7.61 -7.83 3.22
C PHE A 371 -6.96 -9.22 3.03
N LEU A 372 -6.36 -9.78 4.08
CA LEU A 372 -5.84 -11.16 4.17
C LEU A 372 -4.69 -11.54 3.19
N THR A 373 -4.15 -10.60 2.42
CA THR A 373 -2.91 -10.78 1.64
C THR A 373 -1.70 -10.73 2.57
N ASN A 374 -0.63 -11.46 2.23
CA ASN A 374 0.60 -11.41 3.01
C ASN A 374 1.31 -10.04 2.88
N PHE A 375 2.32 -9.82 3.71
CA PHE A 375 3.11 -8.59 3.71
C PHE A 375 4.23 -8.73 2.66
N ASP A 376 4.35 -7.87 1.63
CA ASP A 376 3.71 -6.55 1.45
C ASP A 376 2.88 -6.35 0.16
N CYS A 377 1.57 -6.14 0.34
CA CYS A 377 0.65 -5.71 -0.72
C CYS A 377 -0.10 -4.40 -0.38
N SER A 378 0.25 -3.30 -1.07
CA SER A 378 -0.45 -2.01 -1.06
C SER A 378 -0.97 -1.69 -2.47
N VAL A 379 -2.22 -1.22 -2.55
CA VAL A 379 -2.91 -1.00 -3.83
C VAL A 379 -3.25 0.48 -3.99
N LEU A 380 -2.90 1.04 -5.14
CA LEU A 380 -3.08 2.45 -5.47
C LEU A 380 -3.88 2.57 -6.78
N TRP A 381 -4.96 3.35 -6.77
CA TRP A 381 -5.67 3.74 -8.00
C TRP A 381 -5.56 5.24 -8.25
N VAL A 382 -5.52 5.61 -9.52
CA VAL A 382 -5.46 7.00 -10.00
C VAL A 382 -6.45 7.24 -11.13
N LYS A 383 -7.07 8.42 -11.21
CA LYS A 383 -8.04 8.76 -12.28
C LYS A 383 -7.43 9.04 -13.66
N TYR A 384 -6.11 9.21 -13.74
CA TYR A 384 -5.40 9.66 -14.95
C TYR A 384 -4.22 8.74 -15.31
N GLY A 385 -4.47 7.42 -15.34
CA GLY A 385 -3.45 6.36 -15.39
C GLY A 385 -2.42 6.50 -16.51
N LEU A 386 -2.77 7.12 -17.65
CA LEU A 386 -1.85 7.31 -18.77
C LEU A 386 -1.18 8.71 -18.83
N THR A 387 -1.80 9.76 -18.30
CA THR A 387 -1.27 11.13 -18.41
C THR A 387 -0.13 11.39 -17.42
N LEU A 388 -0.21 10.79 -16.23
CA LEU A 388 0.81 10.94 -15.18
C LEU A 388 2.05 10.09 -15.43
N LEU A 389 1.92 9.00 -16.18
CA LEU A 389 3.04 8.09 -16.45
C LEU A 389 3.77 8.46 -17.74
N LYS A 390 3.06 8.80 -18.83
CA LYS A 390 3.69 9.17 -20.11
C LYS A 390 4.40 10.54 -20.10
N GLU A 391 3.99 11.50 -19.25
CA GLU A 391 4.57 12.85 -19.26
C GLU A 391 5.75 13.06 -18.30
N HIS A 392 6.01 12.12 -17.39
CA HIS A 392 6.91 12.35 -16.25
C HIS A 392 8.25 11.59 -16.32
N ASP A 393 8.38 10.58 -17.20
CA ASP A 393 9.41 9.53 -17.10
C ASP A 393 9.45 8.83 -15.70
N ILE A 394 8.42 9.05 -14.87
CA ILE A 394 8.12 8.28 -13.66
C ILE A 394 7.40 7.03 -14.14
N LEU A 395 8.19 6.00 -14.47
CA LEU A 395 7.67 4.66 -14.49
C LEU A 395 7.28 4.31 -13.04
N ILE A 396 5.97 4.24 -12.77
CA ILE A 396 5.52 3.23 -11.82
C ILE A 396 5.66 1.91 -12.58
N GLU A 397 6.86 1.35 -12.56
CA GLU A 397 7.02 -0.05 -12.91
C GLU A 397 6.19 -0.84 -11.89
N SER A 398 5.38 -1.77 -12.36
CA SER A 398 4.71 -2.75 -11.50
C SER A 398 5.77 -3.46 -10.67
N VAL A 399 5.87 -3.10 -9.39
CA VAL A 399 6.79 -3.74 -8.45
C VAL A 399 6.12 -5.05 -8.07
N PHE A 400 6.36 -6.06 -8.89
CA PHE A 400 5.75 -7.38 -8.76
C PHE A 400 6.33 -8.13 -7.53
N PHE A 401 5.80 -7.80 -6.37
CA PHE A 401 5.74 -8.62 -5.17
C PHE A 401 4.25 -8.87 -4.85
N ASP A 402 3.91 -10.03 -4.28
CA ASP A 402 2.57 -10.36 -3.74
C ASP A 402 1.33 -10.43 -4.66
N ILE A 403 1.44 -10.44 -6.00
CA ILE A 403 0.24 -10.54 -6.88
C ILE A 403 -0.51 -11.87 -6.72
N ALA A 404 0.21 -12.97 -6.49
CA ALA A 404 -0.42 -14.29 -6.43
C ALA A 404 -1.26 -14.48 -5.15
N GLY A 405 -1.09 -13.65 -4.11
CA GLY A 405 -1.95 -13.66 -2.93
C GLY A 405 -3.41 -13.28 -3.21
N VAL A 406 -3.67 -12.54 -4.30
CA VAL A 406 -5.02 -12.11 -4.71
C VAL A 406 -5.77 -13.19 -5.51
N LEU A 407 -5.07 -14.21 -6.04
CA LEU A 407 -5.70 -15.25 -6.87
C LEU A 407 -6.55 -16.26 -6.09
N VAL A 408 -6.25 -16.49 -4.80
CA VAL A 408 -6.79 -17.65 -4.06
C VAL A 408 -8.12 -17.34 -3.33
N PHE A 409 -8.71 -16.17 -3.57
CA PHE A 409 -10.04 -15.80 -3.03
C PHE A 409 -11.23 -16.46 -3.78
N TRP A 410 -11.00 -17.08 -4.93
CA TRP A 410 -12.06 -17.47 -5.90
C TRP A 410 -12.28 -18.99 -6.08
N GLU A 411 -11.72 -19.83 -5.20
CA GLU A 411 -12.18 -21.22 -5.04
C GLU A 411 -13.11 -21.31 -3.82
N ASP A 412 -14.36 -21.73 -4.03
CA ASP A 412 -15.37 -21.89 -2.96
C ASP A 412 -14.88 -22.80 -1.81
N SER A 413 -13.93 -23.71 -2.09
CA SER A 413 -13.35 -24.66 -1.13
C SER A 413 -12.44 -24.06 -0.06
N TRP A 414 -11.97 -22.81 -0.19
CA TRP A 414 -11.20 -22.13 0.87
C TRP A 414 -12.11 -21.51 1.95
N TRP A 415 -13.38 -21.29 1.62
CA TRP A 415 -14.42 -20.80 2.53
C TRP A 415 -15.09 -21.97 3.27
N GLY A 416 -14.30 -22.77 3.99
CA GLY A 416 -14.73 -24.01 4.64
C GLY A 416 -16.04 -23.87 5.42
N ASP A 417 -17.11 -24.47 4.90
CA ASP A 417 -18.50 -24.44 5.39
C ASP A 417 -18.98 -23.04 5.89
N VAL A 418 -18.62 -21.97 5.18
CA VAL A 418 -19.21 -20.63 5.41
C VAL A 418 -20.48 -20.50 4.55
N PRO A 419 -21.70 -20.45 5.15
CA PRO A 419 -22.94 -20.43 4.39
C PRO A 419 -23.19 -19.08 3.69
N GLN A 420 -22.87 -19.04 2.39
CA GLN A 420 -23.31 -17.98 1.47
C GLN A 420 -24.85 -17.99 1.29
N PRO A 421 -25.56 -16.85 1.27
CA PRO A 421 -25.25 -15.56 1.87
C PRO A 421 -26.29 -15.24 2.97
N LEU A 422 -25.98 -15.56 4.22
CA LEU A 422 -26.76 -15.10 5.37
C LEU A 422 -25.87 -14.25 6.30
N ALA A 423 -26.17 -12.94 6.33
CA ALA A 423 -25.75 -11.99 7.34
C ALA A 423 -24.24 -11.86 7.63
N PHE A 424 -23.56 -10.99 6.86
CA PHE A 424 -22.49 -10.14 7.43
C PHE A 424 -23.03 -9.15 8.49
N SER A 425 -24.36 -9.06 8.67
CA SER A 425 -25.05 -8.07 9.48
C SER A 425 -25.15 -8.37 10.98
N GLU A 426 -24.78 -9.56 11.46
CA GLU A 426 -24.93 -9.93 12.88
C GLU A 426 -23.69 -10.68 13.41
N ASN A 427 -22.89 -9.97 14.25
CA ASN A 427 -21.83 -10.41 15.18
C ASN A 427 -20.44 -9.76 15.08
N LEU A 428 -20.29 -8.58 14.44
CA LEU A 428 -19.18 -7.66 14.74
C LEU A 428 -19.44 -6.84 16.02
N ASN A 429 -19.63 -7.55 17.14
CA ASN A 429 -19.76 -6.98 18.50
C ASN A 429 -18.59 -7.42 19.37
N PHE A 430 -17.38 -6.95 19.05
CA PHE A 430 -16.21 -7.08 19.94
C PHE A 430 -15.59 -5.72 20.29
N CYS A 431 -15.68 -5.40 21.58
CA CYS A 431 -14.87 -4.41 22.31
C CYS A 431 -15.00 -2.90 21.97
N PHE A 432 -16.21 -2.35 22.17
CA PHE A 432 -16.37 -0.99 22.72
C PHE A 432 -17.26 -1.00 23.99
N SER A 433 -16.70 -1.39 25.15
CA SER A 433 -17.07 -0.79 26.45
C SER A 433 -16.28 -1.40 27.63
N CYS A 434 -15.52 -0.58 28.35
CA CYS A 434 -15.12 -0.89 29.73
C CYS A 434 -16.25 -0.53 30.69
N SER A 435 -17.08 -1.51 31.10
CA SER A 435 -17.94 -1.41 32.30
C SER A 435 -18.40 -2.78 32.80
N ARG A 436 -17.94 -3.18 33.99
CA ARG A 436 -18.54 -4.20 34.87
C ARG A 436 -19.06 -3.46 36.13
N PRO A 437 -19.98 -4.00 36.97
CA PRO A 437 -20.09 -5.43 37.35
C PRO A 437 -21.52 -5.99 37.66
N LEU A 438 -21.55 -7.22 38.21
CA LEU A 438 -22.59 -7.90 39.04
C LEU A 438 -23.65 -8.86 38.42
N SER A 439 -23.23 -10.12 38.24
CA SER A 439 -23.67 -11.33 39.01
C SER A 439 -25.12 -11.90 39.04
N VAL A 440 -25.21 -13.25 38.86
CA VAL A 440 -26.28 -14.25 39.24
C VAL A 440 -27.64 -14.12 38.49
N ILE A 441 -28.46 -15.15 38.14
CA ILE A 441 -28.68 -16.59 38.47
C ILE A 441 -29.14 -17.36 37.18
N PRO A 442 -28.92 -18.68 37.02
CA PRO A 442 -29.47 -19.47 35.89
C PRO A 442 -30.85 -20.12 36.16
N SER A 443 -31.67 -20.24 35.10
CA SER A 443 -32.89 -21.09 34.98
C SER A 443 -33.08 -21.45 33.50
N SER A 444 -33.09 -22.69 33.02
CA SER A 444 -33.90 -23.89 33.35
C SER A 444 -35.36 -23.84 32.88
N GLU A 445 -35.62 -24.39 31.69
CA GLU A 445 -36.80 -25.18 31.23
C GLU A 445 -36.65 -25.34 29.69
N SER A 446 -36.46 -26.56 29.16
CA SER A 446 -37.49 -27.54 28.69
C SER A 446 -38.03 -27.14 27.28
N ASP A 447 -38.49 -27.97 26.33
CA ASP A 447 -38.87 -29.39 26.15
C ASP A 447 -38.72 -29.71 24.62
N ILE A 448 -38.78 -30.92 24.03
CA ILE A 448 -39.00 -32.31 24.47
C ILE A 448 -38.38 -33.26 23.41
N SER A 449 -38.05 -34.52 23.75
CA SER A 449 -38.15 -35.63 22.77
C SER A 449 -38.38 -37.01 23.44
N HIS A 450 -39.48 -37.64 23.02
CA HIS A 450 -40.02 -38.98 23.35
C HIS A 450 -40.76 -39.40 22.05
N ASN A 451 -40.72 -40.60 21.47
CA ASN A 451 -40.45 -42.00 21.88
C ASN A 451 -39.73 -42.72 20.68
N LEU A 452 -39.01 -43.86 20.76
CA LEU A 452 -39.36 -45.23 21.25
C LEU A 452 -40.63 -45.80 20.56
N THR A 453 -40.74 -47.04 20.05
CA THR A 453 -39.92 -48.29 19.98
C THR A 453 -40.03 -48.88 18.54
N ASP A 454 -39.50 -50.03 18.09
CA ASP A 454 -38.97 -51.28 18.68
C ASP A 454 -37.59 -51.66 18.11
#